data_AF-A0A814VTY1-F1
#
_entry.id   AF-A0A814VTY1-F1
#
_cell.length_a   1.000
_cell.length_b   1.000
_cell.length_c   1.000
_cell.angle_alpha   90.00
_cell.angle_beta   90.00
_cell.angle_gamma   90.00
#
_symmetry.space_group_name_H-M   'P 1'
#
loop_
_entity.id
_entity.type
_entity.pdbx_description
1 polymer ?
#
loop_
_entity_poly.entity_id
_entity_poly.type
_entity_poly.pdbx_seq_one_letter_code
_entity_poly.pdbx_strand_id
1 'polypeptide(L)'
;MSAETETQNIPPPTTEVETSSEKNIIMTCGICQITINDGDTKLKCKSNSCGAFTCNTCIELMINVMFGHPTLNYPLLCGVCQEAFDLTEVDEILREQQCYEQYISCVLPLFWSKDCLQDNEKLAQCPFCPYVEIHTTDACPLRFLTCQHPSCRKKSCLICLHEIVDDESIHESRCIELQSYKEMVEKAIDSGSKQQCPHCQLTGIKDDGCTHMVCERCQLTWCYLCGMKEEECLVDEYADQNLSAHNQDWEQHEGRCPMSLVSINDVDNRWPQDDQDCLEYFHRYRTLCQLYDVLKIIGDDKLDELNSNFGIIDASGYTIDEIKDYETRILINYASNG
;
A
#
# COMPACT_ATOMS: atom_id res chain seq x y z
N MET A 1 39.60 -61.54 -84.80
CA MET A 1 38.28 -62.16 -85.05
C MET A 1 37.73 -62.57 -83.69
N SER A 2 36.57 -62.01 -83.34
CA SER A 2 35.60 -62.46 -82.31
C SER A 2 36.09 -62.48 -80.85
N ALA A 3 35.53 -61.65 -79.96
CA ALA A 3 34.36 -61.94 -79.10
C ALA A 3 34.66 -63.08 -78.11
N GLU A 4 34.51 -62.94 -76.79
CA GLU A 4 33.24 -62.73 -76.08
C GLU A 4 33.43 -62.07 -74.69
N THR A 5 32.35 -61.42 -74.28
CA THR A 5 32.05 -60.70 -73.03
C THR A 5 31.65 -61.61 -71.87
N GLU A 6 32.11 -61.30 -70.65
CA GLU A 6 31.44 -61.67 -69.39
C GLU A 6 31.20 -60.41 -68.54
N THR A 7 29.96 -60.26 -68.08
CA THR A 7 29.39 -59.10 -67.36
C THR A 7 29.28 -59.41 -65.87
N GLN A 8 29.64 -58.45 -65.02
CA GLN A 8 29.50 -58.54 -63.56
C GLN A 8 28.27 -57.76 -63.05
N ASN A 9 27.65 -58.37 -62.04
CA ASN A 9 26.41 -58.04 -61.33
C ASN A 9 26.34 -56.66 -60.66
N ILE A 10 25.16 -56.02 -60.73
CA ILE A 10 24.65 -55.10 -59.70
C ILE A 10 23.14 -55.38 -59.52
N PRO A 11 22.65 -55.72 -58.31
CA PRO A 11 21.22 -55.78 -58.02
C PRO A 11 20.60 -54.39 -57.70
N PRO A 12 19.29 -54.20 -57.93
CA PRO A 12 18.62 -52.89 -57.94
C PRO A 12 18.29 -52.34 -56.54
N PRO A 13 17.99 -51.02 -56.44
CA PRO A 13 17.72 -50.37 -55.16
C PRO A 13 16.29 -50.67 -54.67
N THR A 14 16.18 -51.08 -53.41
CA THR A 14 14.92 -51.17 -52.67
C THR A 14 14.40 -49.78 -52.34
N THR A 15 13.14 -49.56 -52.71
CA THR A 15 12.35 -48.37 -52.43
C THR A 15 11.75 -48.51 -51.03
N GLU A 16 12.16 -47.65 -50.10
CA GLU A 16 11.42 -47.42 -48.86
C GLU A 16 11.06 -45.94 -48.79
N VAL A 17 9.78 -45.66 -49.06
CA VAL A 17 9.16 -44.34 -48.87
C VAL A 17 8.74 -44.28 -47.40
N GLU A 18 9.57 -43.69 -46.56
CA GLU A 18 9.15 -43.24 -45.23
C GLU A 18 8.39 -41.92 -45.39
N THR A 19 7.05 -42.02 -45.35
CA THR A 19 6.18 -40.85 -45.18
C THR A 19 6.22 -40.46 -43.70
N SER A 20 6.90 -39.37 -43.39
CA SER A 20 6.92 -38.76 -42.06
C SER A 20 5.51 -38.26 -41.72
N SER A 21 4.82 -38.97 -40.84
CA SER A 21 3.57 -38.52 -40.24
C SER A 21 3.84 -37.28 -39.37
N GLU A 22 3.37 -36.11 -39.81
CA GLU A 22 3.29 -34.91 -38.99
C GLU A 22 2.42 -35.21 -37.76
N LYS A 23 3.05 -35.33 -36.59
CA LYS A 23 2.33 -35.40 -35.32
C LYS A 23 1.73 -34.03 -35.08
N ASN A 24 0.43 -33.90 -35.31
CA ASN A 24 -0.35 -32.72 -34.95
C ASN A 24 -0.32 -32.59 -33.42
N ILE A 25 0.56 -31.74 -32.89
CA ILE A 25 0.68 -31.49 -31.45
C ILE A 25 -0.51 -30.63 -31.05
N ILE A 26 -1.47 -31.22 -30.33
CA ILE A 26 -2.62 -30.47 -29.81
C ILE A 26 -2.14 -29.67 -28.60
N MET A 27 -2.08 -28.34 -28.72
CA MET A 27 -1.82 -27.44 -27.60
C MET A 27 -3.13 -27.10 -26.89
N THR A 28 -3.14 -27.13 -25.55
CA THR A 28 -4.31 -26.73 -24.74
C THR A 28 -3.92 -25.65 -23.75
N CYS A 29 -4.87 -24.75 -23.47
CA CYS A 29 -4.68 -23.71 -22.48
C CYS A 29 -4.68 -24.29 -21.05
N GLY A 30 -3.67 -23.98 -20.25
CA GLY A 30 -3.57 -24.40 -18.85
C GLY A 30 -4.64 -23.80 -17.93
N ILE A 31 -5.31 -22.72 -18.35
CA ILE A 31 -6.35 -22.04 -17.57
C ILE A 31 -7.74 -22.58 -17.93
N CYS A 32 -8.17 -22.42 -19.19
CA CYS A 32 -9.52 -22.78 -19.61
C CYS A 32 -9.65 -24.16 -20.28
N GLN A 33 -8.53 -24.86 -20.50
CA GLN A 33 -8.48 -26.19 -21.14
C GLN A 33 -8.99 -26.26 -22.59
N ILE A 34 -9.15 -25.11 -23.24
CA ILE A 34 -9.52 -25.01 -24.66
C ILE A 34 -8.28 -25.24 -25.53
N THR A 35 -8.45 -25.92 -26.67
CA THR A 35 -7.41 -26.12 -27.69
C THR A 35 -6.96 -24.81 -28.31
N ILE A 36 -5.65 -24.64 -28.49
CA ILE A 36 -5.01 -23.47 -29.07
C ILE A 36 -4.45 -23.86 -30.44
N ASN A 37 -4.71 -23.07 -31.48
CA ASN A 37 -4.14 -23.33 -32.80
C ASN A 37 -2.70 -22.80 -32.90
N ASP A 38 -1.89 -23.37 -33.79
CA ASP A 38 -0.48 -23.01 -33.96
C ASP A 38 -0.27 -21.51 -34.27
N GLY A 39 -1.18 -20.90 -35.04
CA GLY A 39 -1.13 -19.49 -35.41
C GLY A 39 -1.73 -18.52 -34.39
N ASP A 40 -2.37 -19.01 -33.32
CA ASP A 40 -3.03 -18.13 -32.35
C ASP A 40 -1.99 -17.51 -31.40
N THR A 41 -2.23 -16.25 -31.02
CA THR A 41 -1.50 -15.56 -29.94
C THR A 41 -1.62 -16.38 -28.64
N LYS A 42 -0.47 -16.66 -28.02
CA LYS A 42 -0.35 -17.49 -26.82
C LYS A 42 0.89 -17.11 -26.03
N LEU A 43 0.81 -17.27 -24.71
CA LEU A 43 1.95 -17.15 -23.81
C LEU A 43 2.37 -18.54 -23.34
N LYS A 44 3.68 -18.79 -23.32
CA LYS A 44 4.24 -20.03 -22.79
C LYS A 44 4.96 -19.76 -21.47
N CYS A 45 4.60 -20.50 -20.43
CA CYS A 45 5.34 -20.42 -19.18
C CYS A 45 6.77 -20.98 -19.36
N LYS A 46 7.78 -20.17 -19.03
CA LYS A 46 9.20 -20.55 -19.09
C LYS A 46 9.70 -21.28 -17.84
N SER A 47 8.84 -21.48 -16.84
CA SER A 47 9.21 -22.27 -15.66
C SER A 47 9.55 -23.71 -16.06
N ASN A 48 10.69 -24.19 -15.59
CA ASN A 48 11.23 -25.52 -15.92
C ASN A 48 10.27 -26.67 -15.60
N SER A 49 9.35 -26.48 -14.64
CA SER A 49 8.41 -27.50 -14.17
C SER A 49 6.98 -27.35 -14.74
N CYS A 50 6.68 -26.29 -15.49
CA CYS A 50 5.32 -25.98 -15.92
C CYS A 50 5.13 -26.13 -17.43
N GLY A 51 5.79 -25.27 -18.23
CA GLY A 51 5.65 -25.27 -19.69
C GLY A 51 4.23 -25.03 -20.23
N ALA A 52 3.27 -24.65 -19.38
CA ALA A 52 1.87 -24.47 -19.77
C ALA A 52 1.67 -23.30 -20.75
N PHE A 53 0.70 -23.45 -21.64
CA PHE A 53 0.29 -22.40 -22.57
C PHE A 53 -0.94 -21.64 -22.06
N THR A 54 -1.02 -20.35 -22.35
CA THR A 54 -2.20 -19.51 -22.10
C THR A 54 -2.73 -19.02 -23.43
N CYS A 55 -4.02 -19.23 -23.71
CA CYS A 55 -4.64 -18.80 -24.97
C CYS A 55 -4.94 -17.29 -24.98
N ASN A 56 -5.10 -16.70 -26.16
CA ASN A 56 -5.39 -15.26 -26.32
C ASN A 56 -6.56 -14.77 -25.45
N THR A 57 -7.67 -15.50 -25.38
CA THR A 57 -8.83 -15.09 -24.55
C THR A 57 -8.51 -15.02 -23.05
N CYS A 58 -7.71 -15.96 -22.54
CA CYS A 58 -7.27 -15.89 -21.15
C CYS A 58 -6.25 -14.76 -20.93
N ILE A 59 -5.39 -14.50 -21.92
CA ILE A 59 -4.44 -13.38 -21.88
C ILE A 59 -5.18 -12.04 -21.83
N GLU A 60 -6.19 -11.84 -22.69
CA GLU A 60 -7.04 -10.65 -22.67
C GLU A 60 -7.72 -10.45 -21.32
N LEU A 61 -8.25 -11.53 -20.72
CA LEU A 61 -8.84 -11.47 -19.38
C LEU A 61 -7.80 -11.06 -18.32
N MET A 62 -6.62 -11.67 -18.35
CA MET A 62 -5.53 -11.34 -17.43
C MET A 62 -5.09 -9.88 -17.57
N ILE A 63 -4.94 -9.39 -18.80
CA ILE A 63 -4.58 -8.01 -19.10
C ILE A 63 -5.67 -7.05 -18.57
N ASN A 64 -6.95 -7.35 -18.78
CA ASN A 64 -8.06 -6.54 -18.26
C ASN A 64 -8.06 -6.48 -16.73
N VAL A 65 -7.80 -7.61 -16.05
CA VAL A 65 -7.66 -7.65 -14.58
C VAL A 65 -6.44 -6.85 -14.11
N MET A 66 -5.31 -6.97 -14.82
CA MET A 66 -4.11 -6.19 -14.56
C MET A 66 -4.37 -4.69 -14.66
N PHE A 67 -5.04 -4.23 -15.72
CA PHE A 67 -5.39 -2.82 -15.85
C PHE A 67 -6.40 -2.33 -14.82
N GLY A 68 -7.29 -3.20 -14.32
CA GLY A 68 -8.22 -2.85 -13.25
C GLY A 68 -7.52 -2.62 -11.91
N HIS A 69 -6.55 -3.48 -11.57
CA HIS A 69 -5.81 -3.41 -10.31
C HIS A 69 -4.31 -3.73 -10.50
N PRO A 70 -3.51 -2.80 -11.06
CA PRO A 70 -2.12 -3.06 -11.42
C PRO A 70 -1.25 -3.46 -10.23
N THR A 71 -1.43 -2.83 -9.08
CA THR A 71 -0.65 -3.06 -7.85
C THR A 71 -0.73 -4.49 -7.32
N LEU A 72 -1.78 -5.23 -7.69
CA LEU A 72 -2.02 -6.61 -7.26
C LEU A 72 -1.76 -7.65 -8.35
N ASN A 73 -1.75 -7.23 -9.62
CA ASN A 73 -1.81 -8.14 -10.77
C ASN A 73 -0.65 -7.94 -11.76
N TYR A 74 0.33 -7.10 -11.41
CA TYR A 74 1.57 -6.96 -12.13
C TYR A 74 2.73 -7.61 -11.34
N PRO A 75 3.61 -8.39 -11.99
CA PRO A 75 3.60 -8.79 -13.40
C PRO A 75 2.51 -9.85 -13.72
N LEU A 76 2.24 -10.10 -15.00
CA LEU A 76 1.36 -11.20 -15.40
C LEU A 76 1.96 -12.56 -14.98
N LEU A 77 1.19 -13.36 -14.24
CA LEU A 77 1.63 -14.65 -13.72
C LEU A 77 0.96 -15.83 -14.45
N CYS A 78 1.67 -16.94 -14.59
CA CYS A 78 1.11 -18.17 -15.14
C CYS A 78 -0.04 -18.67 -14.26
N GLY A 79 -1.23 -18.84 -14.84
CA GLY A 79 -2.41 -19.32 -14.11
C GLY A 79 -2.29 -20.74 -13.52
N VAL A 80 -1.24 -21.49 -13.86
CA VAL A 80 -0.99 -22.84 -13.33
C VAL A 80 0.04 -22.84 -12.21
N CYS A 81 1.24 -22.28 -12.44
CA CYS A 81 2.35 -22.34 -11.48
C CYS A 81 2.67 -20.99 -10.81
N GLN A 82 1.97 -19.92 -11.18
CA GLN A 82 2.14 -18.56 -10.65
C GLN A 82 3.52 -17.92 -10.90
N GLU A 83 4.35 -18.52 -11.74
CA GLU A 83 5.60 -17.90 -12.20
C GLU A 83 5.30 -16.75 -13.15
N ALA A 84 6.05 -15.66 -13.06
CA ALA A 84 5.91 -14.52 -13.97
C ALA A 84 6.19 -14.92 -15.42
N PHE A 85 5.41 -14.36 -16.35
CA PHE A 85 5.70 -14.47 -17.77
C PHE A 85 6.91 -13.62 -18.17
N ASP A 86 7.50 -13.96 -19.31
CA ASP A 86 8.57 -13.18 -19.90
C ASP A 86 8.06 -11.80 -20.33
N LEU A 87 8.70 -10.74 -19.82
CA LEU A 87 8.27 -9.36 -20.09
C LEU A 87 8.33 -8.98 -21.57
N THR A 88 9.25 -9.56 -22.35
CA THR A 88 9.37 -9.25 -23.78
C THR A 88 8.18 -9.82 -24.55
N GLU A 89 7.79 -11.07 -24.24
CA GLU A 89 6.60 -11.69 -24.84
C GLU A 89 5.32 -10.95 -24.43
N VAL A 90 5.22 -10.50 -23.18
CA VAL A 90 4.08 -9.69 -22.71
C VAL A 90 4.03 -8.35 -23.45
N ASP A 91 5.14 -7.64 -23.59
CA ASP A 91 5.21 -6.36 -24.30
C ASP A 91 4.80 -6.48 -25.77
N GLU A 92 5.21 -7.55 -26.45
CA GLU A 92 4.80 -7.84 -27.83
C GLU A 92 3.28 -8.01 -27.94
N ILE A 93 2.67 -8.80 -27.06
CA ILE A 93 1.22 -9.01 -27.03
C ILE A 93 0.48 -7.70 -26.73
N LEU A 94 0.97 -6.90 -25.78
CA LEU A 94 0.37 -5.60 -25.45
C LEU A 94 0.39 -4.65 -26.65
N ARG A 95 1.43 -4.70 -27.49
CA ARG A 95 1.51 -3.93 -28.74
C ARG A 95 0.54 -4.45 -29.80
N GLU A 96 0.46 -5.75 -29.99
CA GLU A 96 -0.49 -6.39 -30.91
C GLU A 96 -1.94 -6.06 -30.55
N GLN A 97 -2.26 -6.08 -29.25
CA GLN A 97 -3.58 -5.72 -28.71
C GLN A 97 -3.81 -4.21 -28.56
N GLN A 98 -2.87 -3.37 -29.00
CA GLN A 98 -2.95 -1.90 -28.96
C GLN A 98 -3.18 -1.30 -27.56
N CYS A 99 -2.80 -2.02 -26.50
CA CYS A 99 -2.93 -1.57 -25.10
C CYS A 99 -1.59 -1.16 -24.47
N TYR A 100 -0.49 -1.15 -25.25
CA TYR A 100 0.84 -0.77 -24.78
C TYR A 100 0.92 0.66 -24.19
N GLU A 101 0.20 1.62 -24.76
CA GLU A 101 0.13 2.99 -24.21
C GLU A 101 -0.58 3.03 -22.85
N GLN A 102 -1.63 2.23 -22.66
CA GLN A 102 -2.30 2.08 -21.37
C GLN A 102 -1.37 1.42 -20.35
N TYR A 103 -0.57 0.45 -20.78
CA TYR A 103 0.46 -0.18 -19.94
C TYR A 103 1.53 0.80 -19.47
N ILE A 104 2.05 1.65 -20.36
CA ILE A 104 3.00 2.70 -19.99
C ILE A 104 2.37 3.75 -19.07
N SER A 105 1.10 4.09 -19.24
CA SER A 105 0.46 5.18 -18.47
C SER A 105 -0.26 4.73 -17.20
N CYS A 106 -0.56 3.45 -17.04
CA CYS A 106 -1.39 2.94 -15.93
C CYS A 106 -0.70 1.85 -15.11
N VAL A 107 0.40 1.26 -15.60
CA VAL A 107 1.07 0.13 -14.92
C VAL A 107 2.52 0.47 -14.63
N LEU A 108 3.35 0.66 -15.66
CA LEU A 108 4.81 0.81 -15.48
C LEU A 108 5.23 1.89 -14.48
N PRO A 109 4.65 3.10 -14.46
CA PRO A 109 5.12 4.16 -13.57
C PRO A 109 4.86 3.82 -12.10
N LEU A 110 3.85 3.00 -11.80
CA LEU A 110 3.57 2.57 -10.42
C LEU A 110 4.70 1.71 -9.83
N PHE A 111 5.51 1.07 -10.67
CA PHE A 111 6.57 0.15 -10.24
C PHE A 111 7.98 0.69 -10.50
N TRP A 112 8.17 1.48 -11.56
CA TRP A 112 9.50 1.94 -11.97
C TRP A 112 9.77 3.41 -11.71
N SER A 113 8.77 4.18 -11.24
CA SER A 113 8.96 5.61 -10.95
C SER A 113 10.07 5.89 -9.95
N LYS A 114 10.22 5.08 -8.91
CA LYS A 114 11.26 5.30 -7.88
C LYS A 114 12.68 5.31 -8.43
N ASP A 115 12.93 4.54 -9.49
CA ASP A 115 14.25 4.44 -10.13
C ASP A 115 14.41 5.44 -11.30
N CYS A 116 13.32 6.06 -11.75
CA CYS A 116 13.30 6.88 -12.96
C CYS A 116 13.02 8.37 -12.72
N LEU A 117 12.40 8.74 -11.60
CA LEU A 117 12.06 10.13 -11.28
C LEU A 117 13.30 10.93 -10.87
N GLN A 118 13.38 12.17 -11.33
CA GLN A 118 14.32 13.16 -10.82
C GLN A 118 13.83 13.76 -9.48
N ASP A 119 14.74 14.42 -8.74
CA ASP A 119 14.41 15.04 -7.44
C ASP A 119 13.28 16.07 -7.50
N ASN A 120 13.11 16.73 -8.65
CA ASN A 120 12.06 17.71 -8.92
C ASN A 120 10.83 17.10 -9.63
N GLU A 121 10.75 15.78 -9.76
CA GLU A 121 9.63 15.10 -10.40
C GLU A 121 8.81 14.31 -9.37
N LYS A 122 7.50 14.31 -9.57
CA LYS A 122 6.57 13.50 -8.77
C LYS A 122 5.54 12.84 -9.67
N LEU A 123 5.11 11.65 -9.26
CA LEU A 123 3.94 11.02 -9.86
C LEU A 123 2.66 11.71 -9.39
N ALA A 124 1.81 12.05 -10.35
CA ALA A 124 0.43 12.43 -10.12
C ALA A 124 -0.48 11.29 -10.59
N GLN A 125 -1.23 10.72 -9.67
CA GLN A 125 -2.16 9.63 -9.95
C GLN A 125 -3.60 10.15 -10.01
N CYS A 126 -4.36 9.67 -10.99
CA CYS A 126 -5.79 9.91 -11.06
C CYS A 126 -6.51 9.21 -9.89
N PRO A 127 -7.37 9.88 -9.12
CA PRO A 127 -8.09 9.25 -8.01
C PRO A 127 -9.21 8.31 -8.48
N PHE A 128 -9.53 8.29 -9.77
CA PHE A 128 -10.66 7.54 -10.34
C PHE A 128 -10.27 6.35 -11.20
N CYS A 129 -8.99 6.23 -11.56
CA CYS A 129 -8.47 5.11 -12.35
C CYS A 129 -6.95 4.99 -12.19
N PRO A 130 -6.32 3.90 -12.63
CA PRO A 130 -4.88 3.71 -12.43
C PRO A 130 -3.94 4.61 -13.26
N TYR A 131 -4.49 5.55 -14.05
CA TYR A 131 -3.70 6.49 -14.84
C TYR A 131 -2.78 7.34 -13.97
N VAL A 132 -1.53 7.45 -14.40
CA VAL A 132 -0.46 8.21 -13.76
C VAL A 132 0.31 9.02 -14.80
N GLU A 133 0.76 10.21 -14.40
CA GLU A 133 1.67 11.03 -15.18
C GLU A 133 2.75 11.68 -14.29
N ILE A 134 3.89 12.01 -14.89
CA ILE A 134 5.02 12.65 -14.20
C ILE A 134 4.84 14.15 -14.31
N HIS A 135 5.00 14.85 -13.20
CA HIS A 135 4.96 16.31 -13.13
C HIS A 135 6.22 16.85 -12.48
N THR A 136 6.66 18.01 -12.95
CA THR A 136 7.78 18.74 -12.37
C THR A 136 7.29 19.73 -11.32
N THR A 137 7.93 19.73 -10.15
CA THR A 137 7.60 20.62 -9.02
C THR A 137 7.94 22.09 -9.29
N ASP A 138 8.81 22.36 -10.26
CA ASP A 138 9.30 23.71 -10.58
C ASP A 138 8.33 24.52 -11.44
N ALA A 139 7.42 23.85 -12.18
CA ALA A 139 6.54 24.51 -13.14
C ALA A 139 5.20 24.96 -12.54
N CYS A 140 4.70 24.25 -11.53
CA CYS A 140 3.48 24.58 -10.80
C CYS A 140 3.32 23.60 -9.61
N PRO A 141 2.80 24.01 -8.45
CA PRO A 141 2.32 23.03 -7.49
C PRO A 141 1.25 22.15 -8.15
N LEU A 142 1.51 20.84 -8.13
CA LEU A 142 0.65 19.75 -8.55
C LEU A 142 -0.72 19.79 -7.84
N ARG A 143 -1.65 20.62 -8.33
CA ARG A 143 -2.96 20.79 -7.71
C ARG A 143 -4.06 20.07 -8.47
N PHE A 144 -3.95 20.04 -9.79
CA PHE A 144 -4.98 19.52 -10.66
C PHE A 144 -4.40 18.55 -11.69
N LEU A 145 -5.15 17.48 -11.94
CA LEU A 145 -4.81 16.46 -12.93
C LEU A 145 -5.98 16.28 -13.88
N THR A 146 -5.74 16.45 -15.18
CA THR A 146 -6.71 16.09 -16.22
C THR A 146 -6.32 14.72 -16.78
N CYS A 147 -7.06 13.69 -16.39
CA CYS A 147 -6.75 12.32 -16.74
C CYS A 147 -6.76 12.11 -18.26
N GLN A 148 -5.71 11.50 -18.82
CA GLN A 148 -5.66 11.18 -20.25
C GLN A 148 -6.20 9.79 -20.59
N HIS A 149 -6.59 9.00 -19.59
CA HIS A 149 -7.19 7.69 -19.82
C HIS A 149 -8.51 7.83 -20.59
N PRO A 150 -8.69 7.14 -21.74
CA PRO A 150 -9.85 7.34 -22.62
C PRO A 150 -11.21 7.15 -21.95
N SER A 151 -11.33 6.23 -20.99
CA SER A 151 -12.60 5.98 -20.28
C SER A 151 -12.84 6.90 -19.07
N CYS A 152 -11.81 7.61 -18.58
CA CYS A 152 -11.93 8.45 -17.39
C CYS A 152 -12.10 9.91 -17.79
N ARG A 153 -11.07 10.54 -18.37
CA ARG A 153 -11.07 11.95 -18.82
C ARG A 153 -11.46 13.00 -17.76
N LYS A 154 -11.61 12.61 -16.50
CA LYS A 154 -11.99 13.49 -15.40
C LYS A 154 -10.85 14.46 -15.08
N LYS A 155 -11.22 15.68 -14.70
CA LYS A 155 -10.33 16.62 -14.06
C LYS A 155 -10.49 16.47 -12.55
N SER A 156 -9.37 16.31 -11.85
CA SER A 156 -9.34 15.97 -10.43
C SER A 156 -8.44 16.89 -9.66
N CYS A 157 -8.81 17.19 -8.41
CA CYS A 157 -7.92 17.86 -7.47
C CYS A 157 -7.03 16.83 -6.77
N LEU A 158 -5.73 17.06 -6.76
CA LEU A 158 -4.75 16.17 -6.11
C LEU A 158 -4.64 16.41 -4.60
N ILE A 159 -5.30 17.46 -4.07
CA ILE A 159 -5.39 17.73 -2.63
C ILE A 159 -6.57 16.99 -2.01
N CYS A 160 -7.77 17.15 -2.59
CA CYS A 160 -9.01 16.57 -2.06
C CYS A 160 -9.46 15.28 -2.77
N LEU A 161 -8.82 14.91 -3.87
CA LEU A 161 -9.11 13.71 -4.68
C LEU A 161 -10.51 13.68 -5.32
N HIS A 162 -11.23 14.80 -5.32
CA HIS A 162 -12.53 14.94 -5.97
C HIS A 162 -12.43 15.38 -7.43
N GLU A 163 -13.51 15.12 -8.17
CA GLU A 163 -13.69 15.59 -9.54
C GLU A 163 -14.05 17.07 -9.49
N ILE A 164 -13.38 17.86 -10.32
CA ILE A 164 -13.60 19.29 -10.42
C ILE A 164 -14.70 19.51 -11.43
N VAL A 165 -15.87 19.87 -10.92
CA VAL A 165 -17.07 20.20 -11.71
C VAL A 165 -17.37 21.70 -11.70
N ASP A 166 -16.79 22.41 -10.74
CA ASP A 166 -16.91 23.85 -10.50
C ASP A 166 -15.69 24.63 -11.03
N ASP A 167 -15.67 25.94 -10.79
CA ASP A 167 -14.56 26.80 -11.21
C ASP A 167 -13.27 26.46 -10.47
N GLU A 168 -12.20 26.20 -11.23
CA GLU A 168 -10.90 25.79 -10.69
C GLU A 168 -10.34 26.76 -9.67
N SER A 169 -10.51 28.07 -9.86
CA SER A 169 -9.94 29.06 -8.96
C SER A 169 -10.63 29.08 -7.59
N ILE A 170 -11.94 28.81 -7.58
CA ILE A 170 -12.73 28.70 -6.36
C ILE A 170 -12.36 27.42 -5.62
N HIS A 171 -12.31 26.29 -6.33
CA HIS A 171 -11.92 25.00 -5.78
C HIS A 171 -10.50 25.04 -5.20
N GLU A 172 -9.57 25.63 -5.95
CA GLU A 172 -8.18 25.81 -5.57
C GLU A 172 -8.06 26.59 -4.26
N SER A 173 -8.70 27.76 -4.19
CA SER A 173 -8.61 28.64 -3.03
C SER A 173 -9.08 27.94 -1.75
N ARG A 174 -10.20 27.22 -1.84
CA ARG A 174 -10.76 26.47 -0.71
C ARG A 174 -9.88 25.28 -0.31
N CYS A 175 -9.41 24.49 -1.27
CA CYS A 175 -8.58 23.32 -0.96
C CYS A 175 -7.22 23.70 -0.36
N ILE A 176 -6.60 24.78 -0.83
CA ILE A 176 -5.31 25.27 -0.30
C ILE A 176 -5.48 25.76 1.14
N GLU A 177 -6.54 26.54 1.41
CA GLU A 177 -6.82 27.01 2.77
C GLU A 177 -6.94 25.83 3.75
N LEU A 178 -7.71 24.82 3.36
CA LEU A 178 -7.98 23.66 4.19
C LEU A 178 -6.83 22.65 4.26
N GLN A 179 -5.90 22.65 3.31
CA GLN A 179 -4.81 21.66 3.24
C GLN A 179 -3.98 21.63 4.53
N SER A 180 -3.60 22.80 5.05
CA SER A 180 -2.79 22.87 6.27
C SER A 180 -3.50 22.26 7.48
N TYR A 181 -4.80 22.47 7.62
CA TYR A 181 -5.61 21.88 8.69
C TYR A 181 -5.84 20.39 8.48
N LYS A 182 -5.99 19.94 7.22
CA LYS A 182 -6.04 18.52 6.87
C LYS A 182 -4.78 17.81 7.33
N GLU A 183 -3.60 18.37 7.06
CA GLU A 183 -2.31 17.81 7.50
C GLU A 183 -2.22 17.72 9.03
N MET A 184 -2.77 18.69 9.78
CA MET A 184 -2.85 18.62 11.24
C MET A 184 -3.72 17.46 11.72
N VAL A 185 -4.90 17.26 11.10
CA VAL A 185 -5.81 16.15 11.42
C VAL A 185 -5.19 14.80 11.06
N GLU A 186 -4.61 14.65 9.86
CA GLU A 186 -3.90 13.43 9.43
C GLU A 186 -2.78 13.08 10.41
N LYS A 187 -2.00 14.09 10.83
CA LYS A 187 -0.93 13.91 11.81
C LYS A 187 -1.48 13.47 13.16
N ALA A 188 -2.55 14.07 13.67
CA ALA A 188 -3.16 13.67 14.95
C ALA A 188 -3.68 12.23 14.93
N ILE A 189 -4.25 11.79 13.80
CA ILE A 189 -4.70 10.40 13.63
C ILE A 189 -3.50 9.43 13.62
N ASP A 190 -2.46 9.76 12.84
CA ASP A 190 -1.25 8.94 12.72
C ASP A 190 -0.47 8.86 14.04
N SER A 191 -0.20 9.99 14.70
CA SER A 191 0.56 10.03 15.96
C SER A 191 -0.25 9.60 17.17
N GLY A 192 -1.58 9.54 17.09
CA GLY A 192 -2.42 9.00 18.16
C GLY A 192 -2.38 7.48 18.22
N SER A 193 -2.38 6.85 17.04
CA SER A 193 -2.38 5.38 16.87
C SER A 193 -0.99 4.74 16.96
N LYS A 194 0.08 5.54 16.88
CA LYS A 194 1.47 5.07 16.84
C LYS A 194 2.35 5.82 17.83
N GLN A 195 3.43 5.19 18.29
CA GLN A 195 4.48 5.89 19.03
C GLN A 195 5.80 5.90 18.26
N GLN A 196 6.62 6.90 18.54
CA GLN A 196 7.95 7.04 17.97
C GLN A 196 9.00 6.79 19.05
N CYS A 197 10.03 6.01 18.73
CA CYS A 197 11.18 5.88 19.61
C CYS A 197 11.82 7.26 19.87
N PRO A 198 11.97 7.70 21.13
CA PRO A 198 12.42 9.06 21.45
C PRO A 198 13.88 9.35 21.05
N HIS A 199 14.66 8.30 20.71
CA HIS A 199 16.02 8.46 20.22
C HIS A 199 16.12 8.45 18.69
N CYS A 200 15.61 7.40 18.03
CA CYS A 200 15.83 7.21 16.58
C CYS A 200 14.59 7.44 15.70
N GLN A 201 13.46 7.86 16.28
CA GLN A 201 12.20 8.16 15.60
C GLN A 201 11.61 6.99 14.78
N LEU A 202 12.02 5.76 15.07
CA LEU A 202 11.36 4.57 14.51
C LEU A 202 9.93 4.54 15.05
N THR A 203 8.96 4.56 14.14
CA THR A 203 7.53 4.60 14.46
C THR A 203 6.98 3.17 14.49
N GLY A 204 6.17 2.85 15.50
CA GLY A 204 5.56 1.53 15.64
C GLY A 204 4.21 1.59 16.36
N ILE A 205 3.41 0.55 16.10
CA ILE A 205 2.19 0.25 16.85
C ILE A 205 2.54 -0.89 17.79
N LYS A 206 2.10 -0.79 19.04
CA LYS A 206 2.26 -1.84 20.02
C LYS A 206 1.17 -2.90 19.85
N ASP A 207 1.47 -4.15 20.20
CA ASP A 207 0.61 -5.32 20.02
C ASP A 207 0.40 -6.13 21.32
N ASP A 208 0.86 -5.61 22.46
CA ASP A 208 0.68 -6.21 23.79
C ASP A 208 0.32 -5.15 24.86
N GLY A 209 -0.07 -5.58 26.06
CA GLY A 209 -0.50 -4.69 27.14
C GLY A 209 0.61 -4.05 28.01
N CYS A 210 1.86 -4.53 27.95
CA CYS A 210 2.97 -4.11 28.82
C CYS A 210 3.61 -2.81 28.36
N THR A 211 3.65 -1.74 29.15
CA THR A 211 4.08 -0.41 28.67
C THR A 211 5.59 -0.28 28.35
N HIS A 212 6.41 -1.30 28.63
CA HIS A 212 7.85 -1.29 28.36
C HIS A 212 8.16 -1.56 26.88
N MET A 213 9.02 -0.74 26.29
CA MET A 213 9.46 -0.88 24.91
C MET A 213 10.98 -1.00 24.85
N VAL A 214 11.47 -1.85 23.94
CA VAL A 214 12.87 -1.87 23.50
C VAL A 214 12.90 -1.61 22.00
N CYS A 215 13.58 -0.56 21.57
CA CYS A 215 13.63 -0.19 20.17
C CYS A 215 14.48 -1.19 19.37
N GLU A 216 13.90 -1.85 18.37
CA GLU A 216 14.62 -2.84 17.55
C GLU A 216 15.84 -2.23 16.80
N ARG A 217 15.77 -0.94 16.44
CA ARG A 217 16.83 -0.26 15.69
C ARG A 217 18.00 0.19 16.56
N CYS A 218 17.72 0.83 17.70
CA CYS A 218 18.75 1.45 18.54
C CYS A 218 18.88 0.84 19.95
N GLN A 219 18.08 -0.17 20.27
CA GLN A 219 18.09 -0.92 21.52
C GLN A 219 17.81 -0.06 22.78
N LEU A 220 17.29 1.16 22.60
CA LEU A 220 16.85 2.01 23.70
C LEU A 220 15.62 1.40 24.39
N THR A 221 15.63 1.37 25.72
CA THR A 221 14.48 1.09 26.57
C THR A 221 13.70 2.37 26.89
N TRP A 222 12.38 2.36 26.71
CA TRP A 222 11.51 3.53 26.89
C TRP A 222 10.07 3.11 27.21
N CYS A 223 9.27 4.03 27.75
CA CYS A 223 7.87 3.75 28.08
C CYS A 223 6.95 4.13 26.92
N TYR A 224 6.12 3.19 26.46
CA TYR A 224 5.17 3.41 25.37
C TYR A 224 4.11 4.48 25.70
N LEU A 225 3.73 4.58 26.97
CA LEU A 225 2.66 5.49 27.40
C LEU A 225 3.10 6.96 27.37
N CYS A 226 4.19 7.30 28.05
CA CYS A 226 4.72 8.66 28.09
C CYS A 226 5.67 8.99 26.93
N GLY A 227 6.18 7.99 26.21
CA GLY A 227 7.16 8.19 25.14
C GLY A 227 8.56 8.59 25.61
N MET A 228 8.81 8.62 26.92
CA MET A 228 10.10 9.05 27.50
C MET A 228 11.10 7.92 27.57
N LYS A 229 12.39 8.27 27.50
CA LYS A 229 13.48 7.31 27.75
C LYS A 229 13.43 6.82 29.20
N GLU A 230 13.95 5.63 29.45
CA GLU A 230 14.04 5.09 30.81
C GLU A 230 14.72 6.07 31.81
N GLU A 231 15.76 6.77 31.37
CA GLU A 231 16.50 7.76 32.17
C GLU A 231 15.75 9.08 32.41
N GLU A 232 14.69 9.35 31.63
CA GLU A 232 13.85 10.56 31.73
C GLU A 232 12.55 10.29 32.51
N CYS A 233 12.23 9.01 32.76
CA CYS A 233 11.05 8.61 33.49
C CYS A 233 11.15 8.97 34.98
N LEU A 234 10.04 9.47 35.54
CA LEU A 234 9.98 9.82 36.96
C LEU A 234 10.04 8.57 37.85
N VAL A 235 10.96 8.58 38.82
CA VAL A 235 11.18 7.54 39.84
C VAL A 235 11.40 8.19 41.20
N ASP A 236 11.40 7.40 42.28
CA ASP A 236 11.77 7.90 43.62
C ASP A 236 13.28 8.21 43.70
N GLU A 237 13.65 9.17 44.55
CA GLU A 237 15.04 9.64 44.72
C GLU A 237 16.05 8.51 45.05
N TYR A 238 15.57 7.43 45.66
CA TYR A 238 16.39 6.28 46.09
C TYR A 238 16.12 5.00 45.30
N ALA A 239 15.26 5.05 44.27
CA ALA A 239 14.97 3.89 43.43
C ALA A 239 16.01 3.75 42.32
N ASP A 240 16.19 2.52 41.83
CA ASP A 240 16.97 2.29 40.62
C ASP A 240 16.27 2.94 39.41
N GLN A 241 17.03 3.66 38.58
CA GLN A 241 16.49 4.29 37.37
C GLN A 241 16.17 3.23 36.32
N ASN A 242 14.94 2.73 36.34
CA ASN A 242 14.42 1.79 35.35
C ASN A 242 12.91 1.92 35.17
N LEU A 243 12.37 1.34 34.10
CA LEU A 243 10.93 1.41 33.83
C LEU A 243 10.06 0.75 34.90
N SER A 244 10.56 -0.27 35.61
CA SER A 244 9.79 -0.91 36.69
C SER A 244 9.59 0.03 37.88
N ALA A 245 10.63 0.78 38.25
CA ALA A 245 10.54 1.83 39.28
C ALA A 245 9.62 2.98 38.83
N HIS A 246 9.64 3.33 37.54
CA HIS A 246 8.72 4.32 36.97
C HIS A 246 7.25 3.89 37.07
N ASN A 247 6.96 2.60 37.03
CA ASN A 247 5.59 2.10 37.11
C ASN A 247 5.11 1.80 38.53
N GLN A 248 6.00 1.87 39.52
CA GLN A 248 5.65 1.55 40.89
C GLN A 248 4.76 2.64 41.50
N ASP A 249 3.67 2.20 42.14
CA ASP A 249 2.69 3.06 42.82
C ASP A 249 2.22 4.22 41.91
N TRP A 250 2.07 3.93 40.61
CA TRP A 250 1.80 4.94 39.57
C TRP A 250 0.51 5.71 39.83
N GLU A 251 -0.48 5.06 40.43
CA GLU A 251 -1.76 5.67 40.77
C GLU A 251 -1.66 6.74 41.87
N GLN A 252 -0.55 6.76 42.60
CA GLN A 252 -0.28 7.70 43.69
C GLN A 252 0.69 8.82 43.29
N HIS A 253 1.32 8.72 42.11
CA HIS A 253 2.39 9.61 41.69
C HIS A 253 2.13 10.22 40.31
N GLU A 254 1.95 11.54 40.30
CA GLU A 254 1.92 12.30 39.05
C GLU A 254 3.27 12.18 38.32
N GLY A 255 3.22 11.90 37.00
CA GLY A 255 4.43 11.65 36.21
C GLY A 255 4.76 10.16 36.02
N ARG A 256 4.07 9.24 36.71
CA ARG A 256 4.28 7.78 36.58
C ARG A 256 3.23 7.14 35.68
N CYS A 257 3.65 6.10 34.96
CA CYS A 257 2.77 5.33 34.08
C CYS A 257 2.46 3.95 34.68
N PRO A 258 1.31 3.34 34.39
CA PRO A 258 1.07 1.92 34.69
C PRO A 258 2.07 1.00 34.00
N MET A 259 2.32 -0.15 34.61
CA MET A 259 3.17 -1.22 34.05
C MET A 259 2.47 -1.97 32.92
N SER A 260 1.16 -2.16 33.04
CA SER A 260 0.29 -2.73 32.00
C SER A 260 -0.94 -1.84 31.83
N LEU A 261 -1.44 -1.72 30.60
CA LEU A 261 -2.67 -0.96 30.34
C LEU A 261 -3.88 -1.50 31.13
N VAL A 262 -3.93 -2.80 31.42
CA VAL A 262 -5.03 -3.41 32.20
C VAL A 262 -5.08 -2.88 33.63
N SER A 263 -3.94 -2.52 34.24
CA SER A 263 -3.94 -2.00 35.62
C SER A 263 -4.62 -0.64 35.74
N ILE A 264 -4.89 0.05 34.62
CA ILE A 264 -5.69 1.28 34.64
C ILE A 264 -7.12 0.98 35.10
N ASN A 265 -7.66 -0.22 34.84
CA ASN A 265 -9.00 -0.62 35.29
C ASN A 265 -9.16 -0.60 36.82
N ASP A 266 -8.06 -0.85 37.55
CA ASP A 266 -8.07 -0.89 39.03
C ASP A 266 -8.42 0.47 39.64
N VAL A 267 -8.15 1.56 38.91
CA VAL A 267 -8.44 2.94 39.32
C VAL A 267 -9.54 3.61 38.50
N ASP A 268 -9.78 3.12 37.28
CA ASP A 268 -10.87 3.56 36.42
C ASP A 268 -11.58 2.39 35.74
N ASN A 269 -12.75 2.03 36.27
CA ASN A 269 -13.54 0.92 35.78
C ASN A 269 -14.13 1.10 34.37
N ARG A 270 -13.96 2.27 33.73
CA ARG A 270 -14.29 2.47 32.30
C ARG A 270 -13.23 1.90 31.38
N TRP A 271 -11.99 1.75 31.88
CA TRP A 271 -10.93 1.11 31.13
C TRP A 271 -11.26 -0.38 30.95
N PRO A 272 -10.96 -1.02 29.80
CA PRO A 272 -11.20 -2.46 29.65
C PRO A 272 -10.37 -3.31 30.62
N GLN A 273 -10.70 -4.60 30.73
CA GLN A 273 -9.99 -5.58 31.57
C GLN A 273 -9.12 -6.56 30.77
N ASP A 274 -9.34 -6.64 29.46
CA ASP A 274 -8.55 -7.47 28.55
C ASP A 274 -7.42 -6.63 27.93
N ASP A 275 -6.23 -7.23 27.75
CA ASP A 275 -5.05 -6.53 27.21
C ASP A 275 -5.30 -5.94 25.82
N GLN A 276 -5.99 -6.67 24.94
CA GLN A 276 -6.25 -6.23 23.56
C GLN A 276 -7.23 -5.06 23.56
N ASP A 277 -8.34 -5.19 24.29
CA ASP A 277 -9.33 -4.11 24.40
C ASP A 277 -8.70 -2.86 25.04
N CYS A 278 -7.83 -3.03 26.03
CA CYS A 278 -7.10 -1.92 26.67
C CYS A 278 -6.20 -1.17 25.69
N LEU A 279 -5.51 -1.91 24.82
CA LEU A 279 -4.60 -1.35 23.83
C LEU A 279 -5.36 -0.59 22.74
N GLU A 280 -6.45 -1.18 22.23
CA GLU A 280 -7.34 -0.51 21.28
C GLU A 280 -7.97 0.74 21.89
N TYR A 281 -8.42 0.65 23.15
CA TYR A 281 -8.94 1.79 23.89
C TYR A 281 -7.89 2.88 24.10
N PHE A 282 -6.64 2.52 24.42
CA PHE A 282 -5.53 3.47 24.57
C PHE A 282 -5.26 4.24 23.27
N HIS A 283 -5.15 3.54 22.13
CA HIS A 283 -4.91 4.19 20.85
C HIS A 283 -6.07 5.11 20.46
N ARG A 284 -7.31 4.65 20.64
CA ARG A 284 -8.51 5.47 20.39
C ARG A 284 -8.53 6.71 21.28
N TYR A 285 -8.29 6.55 22.59
CA TYR A 285 -8.20 7.62 23.57
C TYR A 285 -7.15 8.66 23.16
N ARG A 286 -5.93 8.21 22.84
CA ARG A 286 -4.82 9.09 22.48
C ARG A 286 -5.08 9.84 21.17
N THR A 287 -5.65 9.19 20.17
CA THR A 287 -6.06 9.85 18.92
C THR A 287 -7.14 10.89 19.17
N LEU A 288 -8.16 10.58 19.98
CA LEU A 288 -9.20 11.55 20.35
C LEU A 288 -8.64 12.76 21.10
N CYS A 289 -7.70 12.58 22.03
CA CYS A 289 -6.98 13.67 22.68
C CYS A 289 -6.32 14.61 21.66
N GLN A 290 -5.56 14.05 20.72
CA GLN A 290 -4.83 14.85 19.72
C GLN A 290 -5.79 15.54 18.74
N LEU A 291 -6.85 14.86 18.31
CA LEU A 291 -7.90 15.44 17.48
C LEU A 291 -8.64 16.57 18.19
N TYR A 292 -8.89 16.43 19.50
CA TYR A 292 -9.49 17.48 20.31
C TYR A 292 -8.58 18.71 20.43
N ASP A 293 -7.28 18.53 20.54
CA ASP A 293 -6.33 19.65 20.52
C ASP A 293 -6.28 20.33 19.15
N VAL A 294 -6.38 19.58 18.05
CA VAL A 294 -6.56 20.15 16.71
C VAL A 294 -7.87 20.96 16.63
N LEU A 295 -8.99 20.42 17.13
CA LEU A 295 -10.28 21.10 17.18
C LEU A 295 -10.18 22.45 17.93
N LYS A 296 -9.45 22.52 19.04
CA LYS A 296 -9.23 23.79 19.77
C LYS A 296 -8.48 24.83 18.94
N ILE A 297 -7.56 24.40 18.07
CA ILE A 297 -6.76 25.30 17.24
C ILE A 297 -7.56 25.82 16.06
N ILE A 298 -8.28 24.93 15.36
CA ILE A 298 -8.93 25.27 14.08
C ILE A 298 -10.37 25.74 14.26
N GLY A 299 -11.02 25.36 15.37
CA GLY A 299 -12.42 25.65 15.67
C GLY A 299 -13.38 24.64 15.05
N ASP A 300 -14.59 24.62 15.60
CA ASP A 300 -15.64 23.67 15.21
C ASP A 300 -16.02 23.77 13.73
N ASP A 301 -16.42 24.97 13.30
CA ASP A 301 -16.87 25.22 11.91
C ASP A 301 -15.85 24.75 10.87
N LYS A 302 -14.56 24.85 11.16
CA LYS A 302 -13.48 24.42 10.26
C LYS A 302 -13.27 22.91 10.27
N LEU A 303 -13.44 22.24 11.41
CA LEU A 303 -13.41 20.78 11.47
C LEU A 303 -14.58 20.17 10.67
N ASP A 304 -15.78 20.73 10.83
CA ASP A 304 -16.97 20.34 10.07
C ASP A 304 -16.76 20.56 8.56
N GLU A 305 -16.19 21.71 8.19
CA GLU A 305 -15.85 22.01 6.80
C GLU A 305 -14.81 21.01 6.25
N LEU A 306 -13.74 20.71 7.00
CA LEU A 306 -12.73 19.74 6.59
C LEU A 306 -13.33 18.36 6.34
N ASN A 307 -14.11 17.85 7.29
CA ASN A 307 -14.70 16.53 7.13
C ASN A 307 -15.69 16.49 5.97
N SER A 308 -16.46 17.56 5.76
CA SER A 308 -17.37 17.66 4.61
C SER A 308 -16.63 17.67 3.26
N ASN A 309 -15.42 18.23 3.20
CA ASN A 309 -14.62 18.30 1.97
C ASN A 309 -13.75 17.07 1.71
N PHE A 310 -13.22 16.44 2.76
CA PHE A 310 -12.20 15.39 2.63
C PHE A 310 -12.66 14.03 3.18
N GLY A 311 -13.73 13.97 3.96
CA GLY A 311 -14.19 12.75 4.64
C GLY A 311 -13.18 12.16 5.61
N ILE A 312 -12.20 12.95 6.05
CA ILE A 312 -11.01 12.46 6.75
C ILE A 312 -11.31 11.84 8.12
N ILE A 313 -12.26 12.42 8.87
CA ILE A 313 -12.64 11.90 10.20
C ILE A 313 -13.44 10.61 10.02
N ASP A 314 -14.44 10.64 9.13
CA ASP A 314 -15.31 9.49 8.85
C ASP A 314 -14.52 8.28 8.32
N ALA A 315 -13.59 8.51 7.39
CA ALA A 315 -12.73 7.47 6.84
C ALA A 315 -11.77 6.84 7.87
N SER A 316 -11.55 7.53 9.00
CA SER A 316 -10.62 7.11 10.05
C SER A 316 -11.30 6.37 11.21
N GLY A 317 -12.61 6.15 11.15
CA GLY A 317 -13.35 5.43 12.21
C GLY A 317 -13.63 6.25 13.47
N TYR A 318 -13.61 7.58 13.35
CA TYR A 318 -13.99 8.53 14.38
C TYR A 318 -15.20 9.34 13.90
N THR A 319 -15.91 9.95 14.84
CA THR A 319 -16.97 10.91 14.52
C THR A 319 -16.61 12.28 15.08
N ILE A 320 -17.17 13.32 14.46
CA ILE A 320 -16.99 14.69 14.94
C ILE A 320 -17.56 14.85 16.35
N ASP A 321 -18.73 14.27 16.62
CA ASP A 321 -19.37 14.33 17.95
C ASP A 321 -18.47 13.67 19.01
N GLU A 322 -17.82 12.54 18.71
CA GLU A 322 -16.85 11.93 19.62
C GLU A 322 -15.65 12.84 19.93
N ILE A 323 -15.19 13.62 18.97
CA ILE A 323 -14.09 14.58 19.17
C ILE A 323 -14.59 15.77 20.02
N LYS A 324 -15.80 16.29 19.74
CA LYS A 324 -16.39 17.45 20.45
C LYS A 324 -16.74 17.12 21.90
N ASP A 325 -17.36 15.96 22.11
CA ASP A 325 -17.77 15.46 23.42
C ASP A 325 -16.59 14.92 24.23
N TYR A 326 -15.39 14.96 23.66
CA TYR A 326 -14.15 14.62 24.35
C TYR A 326 -13.76 15.70 25.36
N GLU A 327 -14.61 15.85 26.38
CA GLU A 327 -14.31 16.60 27.57
C GLU A 327 -13.26 15.80 28.36
N THR A 328 -12.05 16.35 28.47
CA THR A 328 -10.86 15.78 29.15
C THR A 328 -11.22 14.95 30.38
N ARG A 329 -11.44 13.66 30.19
CA ARG A 329 -11.79 12.71 31.24
C ARG A 329 -10.84 11.53 31.11
N ILE A 330 -10.11 11.33 32.22
CA ILE A 330 -9.43 10.12 32.71
C ILE A 330 -7.90 10.08 32.58
N LEU A 331 -7.27 10.36 33.72
CA LEU A 331 -6.03 9.81 34.31
C LEU A 331 -4.71 9.76 33.53
N ILE A 332 -4.68 9.71 32.20
CA ILE A 332 -3.40 9.83 31.46
C ILE A 332 -3.04 11.31 31.23
N ASN A 333 -3.42 12.20 32.16
CA ASN A 333 -2.74 13.49 32.30
C ASN A 333 -1.42 13.35 33.08
N TYR A 334 -1.16 12.17 33.67
CA TYR A 334 0.05 11.90 34.45
C TYR A 334 1.29 11.55 33.61
N ALA A 335 1.21 11.59 32.27
CA ALA A 335 2.31 11.18 31.40
C ALA A 335 2.65 12.20 30.28
N SER A 336 1.93 13.32 30.19
CA SER A 336 1.88 14.15 28.98
C SER A 336 2.13 15.64 29.20
N ASN A 337 3.14 15.98 30.01
CA ASN A 337 3.78 17.29 29.93
C ASN A 337 5.18 17.11 29.33
N GLY A 338 5.22 16.96 28.01
CA GLY A 338 6.41 16.97 27.17
C GLY A 338 6.09 17.61 25.84
#